data_AF-A0A9P9YER3-F1
#
_entry.id   AF-A0A9P9YER3-F1
#
_cell.length_a   1.000
_cell.length_b   1.000
_cell.length_c   1.000
_cell.angle_alpha   90.00
_cell.angle_beta   90.00
_cell.angle_gamma   90.00
#
_symmetry.space_group_name_H-M   'P 1'
#
loop_
_entity.id
_entity.type
_entity.pdbx_description
1 polymer ?
#
loop_
_entity_poly.entity_id
_entity_poly.type
_entity_poly.pdbx_seq_one_letter_code
_entity_poly.pdbx_strand_id
1 'polypeptide(L)'
;MAFSRHNIEKRRLIELVRLNPILWDCRLPHYKRSDKRKAIKWNELGRLFNVNGERVQRTFTSLREIFRRELNHEKMLGTARFKSKWEYYDAMAFLKEVIRERK
;
A
#
# COMPACT_ATOMS: atom_id res chain seq x y z
N MET A 1 -6.79 0.53 -31.88
CA MET A 1 -6.02 -0.27 -30.90
C MET A 1 -6.54 0.08 -29.51
N ALA A 2 -7.43 -0.75 -28.95
CA ALA A 2 -7.91 -0.55 -27.60
C ALA A 2 -6.75 -0.81 -26.63
N PHE A 3 -6.26 0.24 -25.96
CA PHE A 3 -5.41 0.06 -24.80
C PHE A 3 -6.22 -0.71 -23.77
N SER A 4 -6.03 -2.03 -23.68
CA SER A 4 -6.46 -2.80 -22.53
C SER A 4 -5.81 -2.14 -21.32
N ARG A 5 -6.56 -1.27 -20.65
CA ARG A 5 -6.18 -0.73 -19.35
C ARG A 5 -6.16 -1.94 -18.44
N HIS A 6 -4.99 -2.57 -18.29
CA HIS A 6 -4.73 -3.50 -17.21
C HIS A 6 -4.94 -2.68 -15.92
N ASN A 7 -6.16 -2.76 -15.42
CA ASN A 7 -6.58 -2.05 -14.23
C ASN A 7 -6.13 -2.92 -13.06
N ILE A 8 -5.26 -2.36 -12.22
CA ILE A 8 -4.81 -3.08 -11.04
C ILE A 8 -5.93 -2.97 -10.01
N GLU A 9 -6.52 -4.12 -9.68
CA GLU A 9 -7.56 -4.20 -8.65
C GLU A 9 -6.98 -3.79 -7.30
N LYS A 10 -7.24 -2.53 -6.91
CA LYS A 10 -6.63 -1.87 -5.75
C LYS A 10 -6.89 -2.62 -4.45
N ARG A 11 -8.13 -3.10 -4.24
CA ARG A 11 -8.50 -3.88 -3.05
C ARG A 11 -7.66 -5.14 -2.92
N ARG A 12 -7.57 -5.91 -4.02
CA ARG A 12 -6.77 -7.13 -4.08
C ARG A 12 -5.28 -6.86 -3.93
N LEU A 13 -4.78 -5.77 -4.52
CA LEU A 13 -3.41 -5.32 -4.32
C LEU A 13 -3.10 -5.06 -2.85
N ILE A 14 -3.99 -4.36 -2.14
CA ILE A 14 -3.82 -4.05 -0.72
C ILE A 14 -3.75 -5.32 0.12
N GLU A 15 -4.65 -6.28 -0.13
CA GLU A 15 -4.64 -7.58 0.56
C GLU A 15 -3.33 -8.34 0.31
N LEU A 16 -2.88 -8.42 -0.94
CA LEU A 16 -1.64 -9.11 -1.27
C LEU A 16 -0.41 -8.43 -0.63
N VAL A 17 -0.38 -7.10 -0.59
CA VAL A 17 0.68 -6.37 0.10
C VAL A 17 0.61 -6.60 1.61
N ARG A 18 -0.59 -6.59 2.21
CA ARG A 18 -0.82 -6.90 3.62
C ARG A 18 -0.24 -8.27 4.00
N LEU A 19 -0.45 -9.29 3.17
CA LEU A 19 0.11 -10.64 3.36
C LEU A 19 1.64 -10.69 3.27
N ASN A 20 2.28 -9.68 2.67
CA ASN A 20 3.72 -9.60 2.49
C ASN A 20 4.32 -8.45 3.31
N PRO A 21 4.52 -8.62 4.64
CA PRO A 21 5.03 -7.57 5.52
C PRO A 21 6.39 -6.99 5.08
N ILE A 22 7.20 -7.75 4.36
CA ILE A 22 8.46 -7.26 3.77
C ILE A 22 8.29 -6.05 2.83
N LEU A 23 7.10 -5.85 2.27
CA LEU A 23 6.78 -4.75 1.36
C LEU A 23 6.41 -3.44 2.09
N TRP A 24 5.96 -3.51 3.34
CA TRP A 24 5.41 -2.34 4.03
C TRP A 24 5.88 -2.17 5.48
N ASP A 25 6.19 -3.25 6.19
CA ASP A 25 6.58 -3.25 7.59
C ASP A 25 8.05 -2.85 7.75
N CYS A 26 8.28 -1.59 8.15
CA CYS A 26 9.62 -1.08 8.40
C CYS A 26 10.21 -1.51 9.75
N ARG A 27 9.43 -2.18 10.62
CA ARG A 27 9.91 -2.72 11.90
C ARG A 27 10.72 -4.00 11.71
N LEU A 28 10.66 -4.61 10.53
CA LEU A 28 11.42 -5.83 10.25
C LEU A 28 12.94 -5.56 10.30
N PRO A 29 13.73 -6.34 11.07
CA PRO A 29 15.16 -6.10 11.26
C PRO A 29 15.98 -6.10 9.97
N HIS A 30 15.50 -6.78 8.92
CA HIS A 30 16.15 -6.83 7.60
C HIS A 30 15.48 -5.94 6.54
N TYR A 31 14.53 -5.08 6.90
CA TYR A 31 13.76 -4.28 5.93
C TYR A 31 14.65 -3.43 5.01
N LYS A 32 15.69 -2.79 5.56
CA LYS A 32 16.64 -1.95 4.78
C LYS A 32 17.54 -2.75 3.83
N ARG A 33 17.79 -4.04 4.09
CA ARG A 33 18.66 -4.90 3.26
C ARG A 33 17.87 -5.81 2.32
N SER A 34 16.54 -5.71 2.34
CA SER A 34 15.62 -6.62 1.63
C SER A 34 15.18 -6.11 0.26
N ASP A 35 15.84 -5.13 -0.34
CA ASP A 35 15.35 -4.50 -1.57
C ASP A 35 15.24 -5.48 -2.76
N LYS A 36 16.19 -6.42 -2.89
CA LYS A 36 16.06 -7.54 -3.85
C LYS A 36 14.81 -8.38 -3.59
N ARG A 37 14.51 -8.70 -2.32
CA ARG A 37 13.32 -9.48 -1.94
C ARG A 37 12.03 -8.70 -2.18
N LYS A 38 12.02 -7.39 -1.92
CA LYS A 38 10.89 -6.51 -2.25
C LYS A 38 10.63 -6.48 -3.74
N ALA A 39 11.68 -6.33 -4.56
CA ALA A 39 11.56 -6.34 -6.01
C ALA A 39 10.97 -7.65 -6.53
N ILE A 40 11.43 -8.80 -5.99
CA ILE A 40 10.86 -10.13 -6.32
C ILE A 40 9.36 -10.17 -5.97
N LYS A 41 8.99 -9.70 -4.78
CA LYS A 41 7.59 -9.65 -4.35
C LYS A 41 6.74 -8.73 -5.21
N TRP A 42 7.21 -7.53 -5.54
CA TRP A 42 6.50 -6.64 -6.47
C TRP A 42 6.30 -7.29 -7.84
N ASN A 43 7.32 -7.98 -8.37
CA ASN A 43 7.22 -8.70 -9.63
C ASN A 43 6.24 -9.88 -9.56
N GLU A 44 6.18 -10.61 -8.44
CA GLU A 44 5.16 -11.63 -8.20
C GLU A 44 3.76 -11.03 -8.25
N LEU A 45 3.53 -9.90 -7.56
CA LEU A 45 2.25 -9.20 -7.60
C LEU A 45 1.93 -8.70 -9.01
N GLY A 46 2.94 -8.16 -9.72
CA GLY A 46 2.84 -7.75 -11.11
C GLY A 46 2.30 -8.86 -12.00
N ARG A 47 2.86 -10.07 -11.90
CA ARG A 47 2.41 -11.23 -12.67
C ARG A 47 0.94 -11.57 -12.41
N LEU A 48 0.47 -11.46 -11.17
CA LEU A 48 -0.95 -11.71 -10.83
C LEU A 48 -1.91 -10.74 -11.50
N PHE A 49 -1.49 -9.49 -11.70
CA PHE A 49 -2.27 -8.45 -12.38
C PHE A 49 -1.92 -8.31 -13.88
N ASN A 50 -1.07 -9.21 -14.40
CA ASN A 50 -0.53 -9.16 -15.75
C ASN A 50 0.11 -7.80 -16.12
N VAL A 51 0.86 -7.23 -15.18
CA VAL A 51 1.59 -5.95 -15.33
C VAL A 51 2.99 -6.05 -14.73
N ASN A 52 3.84 -5.04 -14.99
CA ASN A 52 5.15 -4.95 -14.36
C ASN A 52 5.02 -4.71 -12.84
N GLY A 53 5.88 -5.33 -12.03
CA GLY A 53 5.93 -5.11 -10.58
C GLY A 53 6.15 -3.64 -10.21
N GLU A 54 6.90 -2.90 -11.03
CA GLU A 54 7.07 -1.46 -10.84
C GLU A 54 5.74 -0.70 -10.94
N ARG A 55 4.85 -1.10 -11.87
CA ARG A 55 3.54 -0.48 -12.04
C ARG A 55 2.66 -0.74 -10.81
N VAL A 56 2.69 -1.97 -10.29
CA VAL A 56 1.99 -2.35 -9.06
C VAL A 56 2.53 -1.58 -7.85
N GLN A 57 3.85 -1.47 -7.74
CA GLN A 57 4.50 -0.69 -6.70
C GLN A 57 4.10 0.78 -6.75
N ARG A 58 4.08 1.40 -7.94
CA ARG A 58 3.62 2.78 -8.13
C ARG A 58 2.16 2.94 -7.73
N THR A 59 1.29 2.00 -8.13
CA THR A 59 -0.13 2.02 -7.71
C THR A 59 -0.26 1.94 -6.20
N PHE A 60 0.42 1.00 -5.54
CA PHE A 60 0.39 0.89 -4.08
C PHE A 60 0.94 2.14 -3.39
N THR A 61 2.02 2.73 -3.92
CA THR A 61 2.61 3.96 -3.41
C THR A 61 1.60 5.11 -3.45
N SER A 62 0.88 5.29 -4.57
CA SER A 62 -0.18 6.30 -4.66
C SER A 62 -1.31 6.05 -3.66
N LEU A 63 -1.73 4.80 -3.46
CA LEU A 63 -2.74 4.46 -2.44
C LEU A 63 -2.25 4.79 -1.02
N ARG A 64 -1.00 4.44 -0.71
CA ARG A 64 -0.38 4.74 0.58
C ARG A 64 -0.27 6.26 0.83
N GLU A 65 0.01 7.04 -0.19
CA GLU A 65 0.02 8.51 -0.10
C GLU A 65 -1.36 9.09 0.22
N ILE A 66 -2.42 8.56 -0.42
CA ILE A 66 -3.80 8.93 -0.08
C ILE A 66 -4.09 8.57 1.38
N PHE A 67 -3.77 7.34 1.80
CA PHE A 67 -3.96 6.90 3.18
C PHE A 67 -3.22 7.80 4.18
N ARG A 68 -1.99 8.23 3.87
CA ARG A 68 -1.22 9.15 4.71
C ARG A 68 -1.92 10.51 4.85
N ARG A 69 -2.53 11.04 3.79
CA ARG A 69 -3.31 12.28 3.85
C ARG A 69 -4.56 12.11 4.71
N GLU A 70 -5.25 10.99 4.55
CA GLU A 70 -6.40 10.63 5.39
C GLU A 70 -6.00 10.51 6.87
N LEU A 71 -4.87 9.89 7.20
CA LEU A 71 -4.34 9.83 8.57
C LEU A 71 -3.98 11.21 9.14
N ASN A 72 -3.40 12.10 8.32
CA ASN A 72 -3.11 13.46 8.75
C ASN A 72 -4.41 14.24 9.03
N HIS A 73 -5.43 14.07 8.18
CA HIS A 73 -6.75 14.65 8.42
C HIS A 73 -7.39 14.08 9.69
N GLU A 74 -7.30 12.77 9.93
CA GLU A 74 -7.75 12.14 11.18
C GLU A 74 -7.07 12.76 12.39
N LYS A 75 -5.75 12.98 12.31
CA LYS A 75 -4.97 13.58 13.39
C LYS A 75 -5.35 15.05 13.64
N MET A 76 -5.72 15.79 12.59
CA MET A 76 -6.14 17.20 12.71
C MET A 76 -7.58 17.34 13.23
N LEU A 77 -8.51 16.53 12.76
CA LEU A 77 -9.93 16.59 13.12
C LEU A 77 -10.25 15.84 14.42
N GLY A 78 -9.37 14.91 14.81
CA GLY A 78 -9.59 13.95 15.89
C GLY A 78 -10.40 12.73 15.43
N THR A 79 -10.05 11.54 15.94
CA THR A 79 -10.66 10.25 15.56
C THR A 79 -12.19 10.21 15.71
N ALA A 80 -12.75 10.98 16.65
CA ALA A 80 -14.20 11.04 16.87
C ALA A 80 -14.98 11.79 15.77
N ARG A 81 -14.33 12.71 15.03
CA ARG A 81 -14.97 13.54 14.01
C ARG A 81 -14.54 13.18 12.59
N PHE A 82 -13.46 12.43 12.44
CA PHE A 82 -12.96 12.00 11.15
C PHE A 82 -13.69 10.76 10.66
N LYS A 83 -14.28 10.86 9.46
CA LYS A 83 -14.83 9.73 8.72
C LYS A 83 -14.23 9.73 7.32
N SER A 84 -13.39 8.74 7.03
CA SER A 84 -12.83 8.61 5.68
C SER A 84 -13.95 8.25 4.71
N LYS A 85 -13.98 8.93 3.56
CA LYS A 85 -14.88 8.59 2.44
C LYS A 85 -14.26 7.56 1.50
N TRP A 86 -13.03 7.13 1.79
CA TRP A 86 -12.26 6.29 0.90
C TRP A 86 -12.49 4.81 1.21
N GLU A 87 -13.04 4.06 0.26
CA GLU A 87 -13.39 2.63 0.45
C GLU A 87 -12.20 1.72 0.79
N TYR A 88 -10.96 2.15 0.51
CA TYR A 88 -9.75 1.37 0.82
C TYR A 88 -9.11 1.78 2.15
N TYR A 89 -9.67 2.77 2.85
CA TYR A 89 -9.11 3.25 4.11
C TYR A 89 -9.05 2.12 5.15
N ASP A 90 -10.14 1.38 5.32
CA ASP A 90 -10.20 0.24 6.25
C ASP A 90 -9.26 -0.90 5.82
N ALA A 91 -9.20 -1.18 4.51
CA ALA A 91 -8.28 -2.18 3.97
C ALA A 91 -6.81 -1.80 4.20
N MET A 92 -6.49 -0.50 4.26
CA MET A 92 -5.15 0.03 4.55
C MET A 92 -4.88 0.28 6.04
N ALA A 93 -5.85 0.05 6.92
CA ALA A 93 -5.72 0.33 8.36
C ALA A 93 -4.53 -0.40 9.01
N PHE A 94 -4.10 -1.55 8.47
CA PHE A 94 -2.89 -2.27 8.93
C PHE A 94 -1.60 -1.43 8.81
N LEU A 95 -1.57 -0.45 7.91
CA LEU A 95 -0.44 0.49 7.77
C LEU A 95 -0.43 1.57 8.85
N LYS A 96 -1.55 1.79 9.56
CA LYS A 96 -1.68 2.86 10.57
C LYS A 96 -0.64 2.70 11.68
N GLU A 97 -0.40 1.48 12.14
CA GLU A 97 0.61 1.18 13.16
C GLU A 97 2.02 1.53 12.67
N VAL A 98 2.38 1.10 11.46
CA VAL A 98 3.72 1.29 10.89
C VAL A 98 3.99 2.73 10.45
N ILE A 99 2.96 3.45 9.96
CA ILE A 99 3.09 4.86 9.59
C ILE A 99 3.22 5.74 10.85
N ARG A 100 2.50 5.43 11.93
CA ARG A 100 2.53 6.20 13.17
C ARG A 100 3.86 6.10 13.92
N GLU A 101 4.55 4.97 13.80
CA GLU A 101 5.86 4.75 14.43
C GLU A 101 7.03 5.50 13.76
N ARG A 102 6.86 6.02 12.54
CA ARG A 102 7.86 6.93 11.95
C ARG A 102 7.78 8.29 12.65
N LYS A 103 8.48 8.43 13.77
CA LYS A 103 8.73 9.69 14.46
C LYS A 103 10.22 9.85 14.72
#